data_AF-A0A9P5ZSP9-F1
#
_entry.id   AF-A0A9P5ZSP9-F1
#
_cell.length_a   1.000
_cell.length_b   1.000
_cell.length_c   1.000
_cell.angle_alpha   90.00
_cell.angle_beta   90.00
_cell.angle_gamma   90.00
#
_symmetry.space_group_name_H-M   'P 1'
#
loop_
_entity.id
_entity.type
_entity.pdbx_description
1 polymer ?
#
loop_
_entity_poly.entity_id
_entity_poly.type
_entity_poly.pdbx_seq_one_letter_code
_entity_poly.pdbx_strand_id
1 'polypeptide(L)'
;RIKTRLIMKTSGLPLSHCKNIVDFFKGMYDILEAHRWMVAERKLLHRDISHGNIIVEAKDAQNIQEFKGKKPPAFINKILHGS
;
A
#
# COMPACT_ATOMS: atom_id res chain seq x y z
N ARG A 1 -7.94 -26.99 -15.25
CA ARG A 1 -7.72 -25.64 -14.66
C ARG A 1 -7.97 -25.74 -13.16
N ILE A 2 -6.94 -25.60 -12.32
CA ILE A 2 -7.09 -25.60 -10.85
C ILE A 2 -7.52 -24.18 -10.44
N LYS A 3 -8.57 -24.05 -9.63
CA LYS A 3 -9.01 -22.76 -9.09
C LYS A 3 -8.36 -22.55 -7.72
N THR A 4 -7.54 -21.53 -7.60
CA THR A 4 -6.94 -21.10 -6.33
C THR A 4 -7.79 -19.98 -5.73
N ARG A 5 -8.22 -20.14 -4.47
CA ARG A 5 -8.91 -19.08 -3.72
C ARG A 5 -7.93 -18.44 -2.76
N LEU A 6 -7.70 -17.13 -2.90
CA LEU A 6 -6.94 -16.34 -1.94
C LEU A 6 -7.92 -15.73 -0.93
N ILE A 7 -7.72 -15.96 0.37
CA ILE A 7 -8.46 -15.28 1.43
C ILE A 7 -7.51 -14.24 2.03
N MET A 8 -7.84 -12.97 1.88
CA MET A 8 -7.03 -11.86 2.40
C MET A 8 -7.63 -11.38 3.72
N LYS A 9 -6.77 -11.08 4.70
CA LYS A 9 -7.18 -10.61 6.02
C LYS A 9 -7.66 -9.16 5.99
N THR A 10 -7.02 -8.32 5.19
CA THR A 10 -7.27 -6.87 5.17
C THR A 10 -8.24 -6.51 4.05
N SER A 11 -9.18 -5.62 4.35
CA SER A 11 -10.06 -5.00 3.37
C SER A 11 -10.08 -3.48 3.52
N GLY A 12 -10.39 -2.78 2.44
CA GLY A 12 -10.53 -1.32 2.43
C GLY A 12 -11.24 -0.86 1.18
N LEU A 13 -11.13 0.43 0.89
CA LEU A 13 -11.78 1.09 -0.24
C LEU A 13 -10.78 1.26 -1.40
N PRO A 14 -11.25 1.26 -2.66
CA PRO A 14 -10.37 1.57 -3.79
C PRO A 14 -9.94 3.04 -3.75
N LEU A 15 -8.83 3.37 -4.41
CA LEU A 15 -8.26 4.73 -4.44
C LEU A 15 -9.28 5.81 -4.90
N SER A 16 -10.26 5.43 -5.73
CA SER A 16 -11.32 6.34 -6.20
C SER A 16 -12.27 6.82 -5.10
N HIS A 17 -12.27 6.19 -3.92
CA HIS A 17 -13.14 6.52 -2.80
C HIS A 17 -12.44 7.38 -1.72
N CYS A 18 -11.26 7.93 -2.01
CA CYS A 18 -10.63 8.92 -1.13
C CYS A 18 -11.58 10.11 -0.91
N LYS A 19 -11.87 10.42 0.37
CA LYS A 19 -12.77 11.52 0.75
C LYS A 19 -12.16 12.89 0.47
N ASN A 20 -10.84 13.01 0.59
CA ASN A 20 -10.10 14.25 0.43
C ASN A 20 -8.97 14.11 -0.60
N ILE A 21 -8.69 15.20 -1.30
CA ILE A 21 -7.56 15.27 -2.25
C ILE A 21 -6.20 15.08 -1.55
N VAL A 22 -6.08 15.51 -0.29
CA VAL A 22 -4.87 15.33 0.51
C VAL A 22 -4.60 13.84 0.76
N ASP A 23 -5.65 13.07 1.08
CA ASP A 23 -5.53 11.62 1.30
C ASP A 23 -5.19 10.89 0.01
N PHE A 24 -5.72 11.37 -1.13
CA PHE A 24 -5.32 10.90 -2.44
C PHE A 24 -3.83 11.13 -2.71
N PHE A 25 -3.31 12.34 -2.50
CA PHE A 25 -1.88 12.63 -2.70
C PHE A 25 -0.98 11.83 -1.76
N LYS A 26 -1.39 11.67 -0.49
CA LYS A 26 -0.70 10.80 0.47
C LYS A 26 -0.64 9.36 -0.04
N GLY A 27 -1.76 8.82 -0.48
CA GLY A 27 -1.84 7.48 -1.07
C GLY A 27 -0.94 7.34 -2.30
N MET A 28 -0.97 8.31 -3.22
CA MET A 28 -0.12 8.32 -4.42
C MET A 28 1.37 8.29 -4.08
N TYR A 29 1.80 9.05 -3.08
CA TYR A 29 3.17 9.01 -2.61
C TYR A 29 3.53 7.62 -2.07
N ASP A 30 2.69 7.06 -1.18
CA ASP A 30 2.92 5.75 -0.56
C ASP A 30 2.99 4.63 -1.60
N ILE A 31 2.16 4.70 -2.64
CA ILE A 31 2.16 3.74 -3.75
C ILE A 31 3.47 3.82 -4.52
N LEU A 32 3.91 5.02 -4.92
CA LEU A 32 5.17 5.19 -5.65
C LEU A 32 6.36 4.68 -4.84
N GLU A 33 6.41 5.03 -3.55
CA GLU A 33 7.49 4.62 -2.67
C GLU A 33 7.48 3.10 -2.42
N ALA A 34 6.31 2.49 -2.22
CA ALA A 34 6.17 1.04 -2.08
C ALA A 34 6.65 0.30 -3.34
N HIS A 35 6.30 0.81 -4.53
CA HIS A 35 6.75 0.23 -5.79
C HIS A 35 8.26 0.41 -6.00
N ARG A 36 8.80 1.60 -5.72
CA ARG A 36 10.24 1.86 -5.78
C ARG A 36 11.01 0.90 -4.88
N TRP A 37 10.56 0.73 -3.64
CA TRP A 37 11.15 -0.18 -2.67
C TRP A 37 11.05 -1.65 -3.13
N MET A 38 9.91 -2.08 -3.65
CA MET A 38 9.71 -3.46 -4.13
C MET A 38 10.65 -3.81 -5.28
N VAL A 39 10.86 -2.89 -6.22
CA VAL A 39 11.80 -3.09 -7.33
C VAL A 39 13.23 -3.09 -6.84
N ALA A 40 13.62 -2.11 -6.01
CA ALA A 40 15.00 -1.96 -5.53
C ALA A 40 15.43 -3.11 -4.61
N GLU A 41 14.62 -3.47 -3.63
CA GLU A 41 14.99 -4.43 -2.57
C GLU A 41 14.64 -5.87 -2.92
N ARG A 42 13.56 -6.10 -3.67
CA ARG A 42 13.04 -7.44 -3.96
C ARG A 42 13.16 -7.84 -5.42
N LYS A 43 13.53 -6.91 -6.32
CA LYS A 43 13.53 -7.14 -7.79
C LYS A 43 12.18 -7.63 -8.30
N LEU A 44 11.10 -7.24 -7.62
CA LEU A 44 9.73 -7.61 -7.96
C LEU A 44 9.00 -6.41 -8.55
N LEU A 45 8.25 -6.65 -9.61
CA LEU A 45 7.39 -5.67 -10.27
C LEU A 45 5.94 -6.09 -10.04
N HIS A 46 5.09 -5.17 -9.56
CA HIS A 46 3.66 -5.43 -9.40
C HIS A 46 2.98 -5.73 -10.74
N ARG A 47 3.42 -5.08 -11.83
CA ARG A 47 2.95 -5.20 -13.23
C ARG A 47 1.50 -4.83 -13.50
N ASP A 48 0.65 -4.78 -12.48
CA ASP A 48 -0.76 -4.38 -12.59
C ASP A 48 -1.12 -3.27 -11.60
N ILE A 49 -0.52 -2.10 -11.80
CA ILE A 49 -0.80 -0.91 -10.99
C ILE A 49 -2.04 -0.24 -11.57
N SER A 50 -3.18 -0.42 -10.91
CA SER A 50 -4.45 0.20 -11.28
C SER A 50 -5.17 0.72 -10.05
N HIS A 51 -6.06 1.70 -10.22
CA HIS A 51 -6.82 2.32 -9.13
C HIS A 51 -7.67 1.32 -8.31
N GLY A 52 -8.00 0.15 -8.87
CA GLY A 52 -8.74 -0.91 -8.19
C GLY A 52 -7.88 -1.87 -7.38
N ASN A 53 -6.58 -1.93 -7.66
CA ASN A 53 -5.60 -2.75 -6.92
C ASN A 53 -4.92 -1.98 -5.79
N ILE A 54 -5.30 -0.73 -5.60
CA ILE A 54 -4.81 0.15 -4.54
C ILE A 54 -5.92 0.29 -3.51
N ILE A 55 -5.60 -0.08 -2.27
CA ILE A 55 -6.54 -0.04 -1.15
C ILE A 55 -6.18 1.12 -0.23
N VAL A 56 -7.14 1.97 0.07
CA VAL A 56 -7.08 3.06 1.04
C VAL A 56 -8.06 2.80 2.19
N GLU A 57 -7.90 3.50 3.32
CA GLU A 57 -8.73 3.32 4.52
C GLU A 57 -8.89 1.85 4.93
N ALA A 58 -7.77 1.11 5.00
CA ALA A 58 -7.80 -0.29 5.41
C ALA A 58 -8.39 -0.40 6.83
N LYS A 59 -9.54 -1.08 6.96
CA LYS A 59 -10.28 -1.19 8.24
C LYS A 59 -9.45 -1.85 9.32
N ASP A 60 -8.58 -2.77 8.91
CA ASP A 60 -7.72 -3.54 9.80
C ASP A 60 -6.31 -2.94 9.94
N ALA A 61 -6.08 -1.70 9.47
CA ALA A 61 -4.75 -1.06 9.45
C ALA A 61 -4.07 -1.09 10.83
N GLN A 62 -4.83 -0.88 11.90
CA GLN A 62 -4.31 -0.88 13.27
C GLN A 62 -3.77 -2.25 13.72
N ASN A 63 -4.19 -3.34 13.06
CA ASN A 63 -3.82 -4.72 13.37
C ASN A 63 -2.79 -5.29 12.38
N ILE A 64 -2.27 -4.46 11.47
CA ILE A 64 -1.22 -4.89 10.54
C ILE A 64 0.10 -4.92 11.30
N GLN A 65 0.71 -6.11 11.37
CA GLN A 65 2.05 -6.24 11.92
C GLN A 65 3.04 -5.43 11.08
N GLU A 66 3.87 -4.64 11.76
CA GLU A 66 4.96 -3.93 11.10
C GLU A 66 5.88 -4.90 10.38
N PHE A 67 6.32 -4.48 9.19
CA PHE A 67 7.23 -5.26 8.38
C PHE A 67 8.60 -5.37 9.05
N LYS A 68 8.98 -6.58 9.50
CA LYS A 68 10.25 -6.87 10.20
C LYS A 68 11.48 -7.05 9.29
N GLY A 69 11.37 -6.78 7.98
CA GLY A 69 12.48 -6.97 7.04
C GLY A 69 13.45 -5.78 6.97
N LYS A 70 14.38 -5.82 5.99
CA LYS A 70 15.26 -4.68 5.71
C LYS A 70 14.45 -3.41 5.46
N LYS A 71 14.93 -2.30 6.03
CA LYS A 71 14.38 -0.92 6.03
C LYS A 71 13.07 -0.77 5.24
N PRO A 72 11.90 -0.61 5.91
CA PRO A 72 10.63 -0.46 5.23
C PRO A 72 10.59 0.82 4.37
N PRO A 73 9.70 0.88 3.35
CA PRO A 73 9.45 2.09 2.59
C PRO A 73 9.10 3.26 3.51
N ALA A 74 9.55 4.46 3.15
CA ALA A 74 9.32 5.66 3.94
C ALA A 74 7.93 6.24 3.60
N PHE A 75 6.89 5.81 4.33
CA PHE A 75 5.53 6.30 4.10
C PHE A 75 5.34 7.78 4.44
N ILE A 76 4.44 8.45 3.72
CA ILE A 76 4.23 9.89 3.75
C ILE A 76 3.91 10.42 5.15
N ASN A 77 3.09 9.69 5.93
CA ASN A 77 2.74 10.13 7.27
C ASN A 77 3.96 10.15 8.21
N LYS A 78 4.92 9.23 8.02
CA LYS A 78 6.18 9.25 8.78
C LYS A 78 7.09 10.42 8.38
N ILE A 79 7.01 10.84 7.12
CA ILE A 79 7.77 11.99 6.61
C ILE A 79 7.15 13.30 7.12
N LEU A 80 5.82 13.42 7.07
CA LEU A 80 5.10 14.63 7.46
C LEU A 80 5.08 14.86 8.97
N HIS A 81 4.99 13.80 9.78
CA HIS A 81 4.85 13.89 11.23
C HIS A 81 6.14 13.61 12.01
N GLY A 82 7.24 13.28 11.31
CA GLY A 82 8.47 12.85 11.96
C GLY A 82 8.41 11.41 12.47
N SER A 83 9.58 10.85 12.80
CA SER A 83 9.72 9.50 13.37
C SER A 83 9.50 9.48 14.88
#